data_AF-A0A1T5EGT6-F1
#
_entry.id   AF-A0A1T5EGT6-F1
#
_cell.length_a   1.000
_cell.length_b   1.000
_cell.length_c   1.000
_cell.angle_alpha   90.00
_cell.angle_beta   90.00
_cell.angle_gamma   90.00
#
_symmetry.space_group_name_H-M   'P 1'
#
loop_
_entity.id
_entity.type
_entity.pdbx_description
1 polymer ?
#
loop_
_entity_poly.entity_id
_entity_poly.type
_entity_poly.pdbx_seq_one_letter_code
_entity_poly.pdbx_strand_id
1 'polypeptide(L)'
;MSSEKKPFKEWIKENENKWIIGGIITICFAILIPIAIFFFSKSSLSFDSFAKLGTVGDFLGGSTVGFLSLASILFLISTIVMQRKELGLQREELQMTREELAKANEQYRITNDTMLKQQFETTFFNMINMHNNLVKGLTLYGTTVNDKDVFINIYEAIENYYKKESLISCLKKMLFREQDSLAELGSDFINFYNKVNYGTSEIDSEYDVQTFVRLAKKHLNGSRNDEIMREKGDMAVFYVFKFNYEELENYLIRFNNDNFINRIQKQFLNDEEYKVNAIYIVDYNFKFPFHHYFESIISVIDFLEGSNINGDEKDNYFRIFFSNLTTYEKTIINLYTKYKVVEDFEVYFNKYNRYFEKDKKFYNSTLYPDL
;
A
#
# COMPACT_ATOMS: atom_id res chain seq x y z
N MET A 1 -60.05 10.90 3.40
CA MET A 1 -61.04 11.96 3.69
C MET A 1 -60.44 12.94 4.68
N SER A 2 -59.56 13.82 4.22
CA SER A 2 -59.15 15.02 4.96
C SER A 2 -60.07 16.15 4.52
N SER A 3 -60.63 16.87 5.50
CA SER A 3 -61.47 18.03 5.26
C SER A 3 -60.66 19.11 4.55
N GLU A 4 -60.98 19.38 3.28
CA GLU A 4 -60.61 20.64 2.62
C GLU A 4 -61.22 21.78 3.42
N LYS A 5 -60.43 22.33 4.34
CA LYS A 5 -60.78 23.55 5.05
C LYS A 5 -60.84 24.67 4.02
N LYS A 6 -61.98 25.37 3.95
CA LYS A 6 -62.22 26.43 2.97
C LYS A 6 -61.11 27.49 3.07
N PRO A 7 -60.30 27.72 2.03
CA PRO A 7 -59.07 28.54 2.09
C PRO A 7 -59.33 29.97 2.53
N PHE A 8 -60.51 30.51 2.20
CA PHE A 8 -60.92 31.86 2.58
C PHE A 8 -61.07 32.06 4.10
N LYS A 9 -61.52 31.03 4.84
CA LYS A 9 -61.73 31.13 6.29
C LYS A 9 -60.40 31.13 7.05
N GLU A 10 -59.39 30.47 6.51
CA GLU A 10 -58.03 30.47 7.05
C GLU A 10 -57.31 31.78 6.73
N TRP A 11 -57.51 32.32 5.53
CA TRP A 11 -57.01 33.63 5.13
C TRP A 11 -57.49 34.75 6.06
N ILE A 12 -58.80 34.82 6.37
CA ILE A 12 -59.35 35.83 7.31
C ILE A 12 -58.76 35.71 8.73
N LYS A 13 -58.35 34.50 9.12
CA LYS A 13 -57.89 34.21 10.48
C LYS A 13 -56.49 34.74 10.76
N GLU A 14 -55.66 34.88 9.72
CA GLU A 14 -54.32 35.45 9.84
C GLU A 14 -54.36 36.92 10.28
N ASN A 15 -53.44 37.29 11.18
CA ASN A 15 -53.50 38.58 11.85
C ASN A 15 -53.23 39.76 10.90
N GLU A 16 -52.46 39.55 9.83
CA GLU A 16 -52.22 40.54 8.76
C GLU A 16 -53.48 40.92 7.97
N ASN A 17 -54.35 39.94 7.70
CA ASN A 17 -55.52 40.10 6.82
C ASN A 17 -56.67 40.82 7.53
N LYS A 18 -56.70 40.80 8.87
CA LYS A 18 -57.67 41.57 9.67
C LYS A 18 -57.55 43.08 9.46
N TRP A 19 -56.32 43.57 9.31
CA TRP A 19 -56.06 44.99 9.05
C TRP A 19 -56.49 45.40 7.63
N ILE A 20 -56.32 44.52 6.63
CA ILE A 20 -56.82 44.73 5.26
C ILE A 20 -58.34 44.84 5.26
N ILE A 21 -59.02 43.91 5.95
CA ILE A 21 -60.48 43.92 6.06
C ILE A 21 -60.97 45.20 6.75
N GLY A 22 -60.30 45.63 7.82
CA GLY A 22 -60.58 46.91 8.49
C GLY A 22 -60.42 48.13 7.56
N GLY A 23 -59.36 48.15 6.75
CA GLY A 23 -59.15 49.18 5.73
C GLY A 23 -60.26 49.23 4.68
N ILE A 24 -60.66 48.07 4.16
CA ILE A 24 -61.77 47.94 3.19
C ILE A 24 -63.09 48.44 3.79
N ILE A 25 -63.42 48.04 5.02
CA ILE A 25 -64.62 48.50 5.73
C ILE A 25 -64.60 50.02 5.89
N THR A 26 -63.44 50.60 6.21
CA THR A 26 -63.29 52.04 6.40
C THR A 26 -63.49 52.80 5.09
N ILE A 27 -63.03 52.25 3.95
CA ILE A 27 -63.33 52.81 2.61
C ILE A 27 -64.83 52.76 2.32
N CYS A 28 -65.51 51.66 2.64
CA CYS A 28 -66.95 51.56 2.46
C CYS A 28 -67.67 52.66 3.26
N PHE A 29 -67.26 52.94 4.50
CA PHE A 29 -67.80 54.06 5.27
C PHE A 29 -67.47 55.43 4.66
N ALA A 30 -66.25 55.61 4.15
CA ALA A 30 -65.81 56.85 3.50
C ALA A 30 -66.69 57.23 2.29
N ILE A 31 -67.25 56.24 1.61
CA ILE A 31 -68.16 56.39 0.46
C ILE A 31 -69.63 56.50 0.91
N LEU A 32 -70.06 55.69 1.87
CA LEU A 32 -71.45 55.62 2.31
C LEU A 32 -71.90 56.83 3.13
N ILE A 33 -71.04 57.38 3.99
CA ILE A 33 -71.40 58.47 4.90
C ILE A 33 -71.80 59.76 4.15
N PRO A 34 -71.04 60.24 3.15
CA PRO A 34 -71.44 61.42 2.39
C PRO A 34 -72.73 61.21 1.59
N ILE A 35 -72.93 60.01 1.02
CA ILE A 35 -74.17 59.65 0.29
C ILE A 35 -75.37 59.62 1.24
N ALA A 36 -75.22 59.04 2.43
CA ALA A 36 -76.26 58.99 3.43
C ALA A 36 -76.62 60.40 3.91
N ILE A 37 -75.64 61.22 4.28
CA ILE A 37 -75.88 62.61 4.71
C ILE A 37 -76.54 63.42 3.58
N PHE A 38 -76.11 63.25 2.33
CA PHE A 38 -76.71 63.89 1.17
C PHE A 38 -78.19 63.50 0.99
N PHE A 39 -78.52 62.21 1.11
CA PHE A 39 -79.89 61.70 1.01
C PHE A 39 -80.79 62.19 2.16
N PHE A 40 -80.27 62.20 3.40
CA PHE A 40 -80.99 62.70 4.57
C PHE A 40 -81.14 64.22 4.59
N SER A 41 -80.22 64.97 3.98
CA SER A 41 -80.26 66.44 3.93
C SER A 41 -81.29 67.02 2.95
N LYS A 42 -81.97 66.22 2.12
CA LYS A 42 -82.99 66.65 1.13
C LYS A 42 -82.54 67.83 0.23
N SER A 43 -81.24 67.95 -0.03
CA SER A 43 -80.68 69.04 -0.84
C SER A 43 -80.91 68.79 -2.34
N SER A 44 -81.48 69.76 -3.06
CA SER A 44 -81.59 69.69 -4.53
C SER A 44 -80.31 70.22 -5.18
N LEU A 45 -79.64 69.38 -5.97
CA LEU A 45 -78.46 69.77 -6.74
C LEU A 45 -78.90 70.52 -8.00
N SER A 46 -78.84 71.86 -7.99
CA SER A 46 -78.81 72.65 -9.22
C SER A 46 -77.38 73.15 -9.48
N PHE A 47 -76.81 72.72 -10.61
CA PHE A 47 -75.40 72.93 -11.01
C PHE A 47 -75.15 74.29 -11.68
N ASP A 48 -75.82 75.35 -11.24
CA ASP A 48 -75.76 76.66 -11.93
C ASP A 48 -74.68 77.62 -11.39
N SER A 49 -73.78 77.19 -10.48
CA SER A 49 -72.71 78.08 -10.02
C SER A 49 -71.47 77.37 -9.47
N PHE A 50 -70.29 77.84 -9.89
CA PHE A 50 -68.96 77.37 -9.43
C PHE A 50 -68.77 77.48 -7.90
N ALA A 51 -69.44 78.41 -7.22
CA ALA A 51 -69.35 78.56 -5.77
C ALA A 51 -69.99 77.39 -4.99
N LYS A 52 -71.06 76.78 -5.52
CA LYS A 52 -71.73 75.62 -4.89
C LYS A 52 -70.91 74.33 -5.04
N LEU A 53 -70.12 74.22 -6.10
CA LEU A 53 -69.17 73.13 -6.30
C LEU A 53 -68.09 73.13 -5.21
N GLY A 54 -67.62 74.30 -4.77
CA GLY A 54 -66.70 74.44 -3.64
C GLY A 54 -67.27 73.87 -2.34
N THR A 55 -68.51 74.25 -1.97
CA THR A 55 -69.16 73.77 -0.74
C THR A 55 -69.45 72.27 -0.72
N VAL A 56 -69.74 71.67 -1.89
CA VAL A 56 -69.89 70.21 -2.02
C VAL A 56 -68.53 69.54 -1.88
N GLY A 57 -67.49 70.12 -2.46
CA GLY A 57 -66.11 69.67 -2.29
C GLY A 57 -65.65 69.70 -0.84
N ASP A 58 -65.94 70.77 -0.09
CA ASP A 58 -65.60 70.91 1.33
C ASP A 58 -66.35 69.90 2.21
N PHE A 59 -67.61 69.61 1.89
CA PHE A 59 -68.41 68.60 2.57
C PHE A 59 -67.88 67.18 2.34
N LEU A 60 -67.60 66.81 1.09
CA LEU A 60 -67.00 65.51 0.75
C LEU A 60 -65.59 65.40 1.34
N GLY A 61 -64.78 66.45 1.23
CA GLY A 61 -63.44 66.51 1.80
C GLY A 61 -63.46 66.34 3.32
N GLY A 62 -64.29 67.10 4.02
CA GLY A 62 -64.39 67.05 5.49
C GLY A 62 -64.94 65.73 6.03
N SER A 63 -65.86 65.08 5.31
CA SER A 63 -66.47 63.82 5.74
C SER A 63 -65.72 62.56 5.30
N THR A 64 -64.99 62.58 4.18
CA THR A 64 -64.33 61.39 3.60
C THR A 64 -62.84 61.31 3.92
N VAL A 65 -62.12 62.44 4.06
CA VAL A 65 -60.65 62.44 4.21
C VAL A 65 -60.19 61.73 5.49
N GLY A 66 -60.92 61.89 6.60
CA GLY A 66 -60.59 61.20 7.86
C GLY A 66 -60.66 59.67 7.74
N PHE A 67 -61.70 59.16 7.09
CA PHE A 67 -61.86 57.71 6.85
C PHE A 67 -60.86 57.19 5.83
N LEU A 68 -60.58 57.93 4.75
CA LEU A 68 -59.54 57.53 3.79
C LEU A 68 -58.14 57.51 4.44
N SER A 69 -57.82 58.49 5.29
CA SER A 69 -56.56 58.53 6.04
C SER A 69 -56.44 57.35 7.01
N LEU A 70 -57.54 57.01 7.71
CA LEU A 70 -57.59 55.83 8.57
C LEU A 70 -57.41 54.54 7.76
N ALA A 71 -58.06 54.42 6.60
CA ALA A 71 -57.89 53.26 5.71
C ALA A 71 -56.43 53.12 5.24
N SER A 72 -55.77 54.23 4.85
CA SER A 72 -54.35 54.24 4.49
C SER A 72 -53.45 53.74 5.62
N ILE A 73 -53.71 54.17 6.86
CA ILE A 73 -52.96 53.69 8.05
C ILE A 73 -53.19 52.19 8.27
N LEU A 74 -54.42 51.70 8.16
CA LEU A 74 -54.74 50.28 8.33
C LEU A 74 -54.06 49.41 7.28
N PHE A 75 -54.03 49.83 6.01
CA PHE A 75 -53.28 49.14 4.97
C PHE A 75 -51.78 49.17 5.23
N LEU A 76 -51.23 50.31 5.64
CA LEU A 76 -49.81 50.43 5.98
C LEU A 76 -49.41 49.52 7.16
N ILE A 77 -50.25 49.43 8.20
CA ILE A 77 -50.05 48.48 9.30
C ILE A 77 -50.07 47.04 8.78
N SER A 78 -51.03 46.69 7.91
CA SER A 78 -51.09 45.36 7.30
C SER A 78 -49.80 45.04 6.53
N THR A 79 -49.32 45.97 5.70
CA THR A 79 -48.06 45.82 4.95
C THR A 79 -46.88 45.59 5.89
N ILE A 80 -46.76 46.36 6.98
CA ILE A 80 -45.67 46.19 7.97
C ILE A 80 -45.74 44.83 8.66
N VAL A 81 -46.95 44.37 9.02
CA VAL A 81 -47.13 43.05 9.66
C VAL A 81 -46.72 41.93 8.70
N MET A 82 -47.14 42.01 7.45
CA MET A 82 -46.78 41.03 6.41
C MET A 82 -45.27 41.01 6.14
N GLN A 83 -44.65 42.20 5.98
CA GLN A 83 -43.19 42.32 5.80
C GLN A 83 -42.41 41.73 6.98
N ARG A 84 -42.87 41.94 8.23
CA ARG A 84 -42.22 41.35 9.41
C ARG A 84 -42.29 39.83 9.42
N LYS A 85 -43.42 39.26 9.01
CA LYS A 85 -43.60 37.81 8.89
C LYS A 85 -42.68 37.23 7.81
N GLU A 86 -42.65 37.86 6.64
CA GLU A 86 -41.77 37.46 5.54
C GLU A 86 -40.29 37.52 5.92
N LEU A 87 -39.85 38.59 6.60
CA LEU A 87 -38.49 38.70 7.16
C LEU A 87 -38.20 37.61 8.20
N GLY A 88 -39.20 37.19 8.98
CA GLY A 88 -39.09 36.08 9.92
C GLY A 88 -38.83 34.76 9.21
N LEU A 89 -39.65 34.46 8.20
CA LEU A 89 -39.51 33.26 7.36
C LEU A 89 -38.18 33.25 6.60
N GLN A 90 -37.76 34.38 6.02
CA GLN A 90 -36.46 34.51 5.36
C GLN A 90 -35.29 34.27 6.31
N ARG A 91 -35.37 34.73 7.57
CA ARG A 91 -34.35 34.45 8.59
C ARG A 91 -34.29 32.97 8.94
N GLU A 92 -35.44 32.32 9.07
CA GLU A 92 -35.54 30.88 9.32
C GLU A 92 -34.95 30.08 8.15
N GLU A 93 -35.30 30.42 6.91
CA GLU A 93 -34.76 29.81 5.69
C GLU A 93 -33.23 29.99 5.57
N LEU A 94 -32.73 31.19 5.84
CA LEU A 94 -31.29 31.46 5.89
C LEU A 94 -30.59 30.65 6.98
N GLN A 95 -31.21 30.49 8.14
CA GLN A 95 -30.67 29.66 9.21
C GLN A 95 -30.60 28.19 8.78
N MET A 96 -31.69 27.64 8.23
CA MET A 96 -31.73 26.27 7.71
C MET A 96 -30.67 26.07 6.63
N THR A 97 -30.52 27.02 5.70
CA THR A 97 -29.51 26.96 4.63
C THR A 97 -28.08 26.95 5.19
N ARG A 98 -27.80 27.75 6.23
CA ARG A 98 -26.48 27.74 6.90
C ARG A 98 -26.21 26.40 7.58
N GLU A 99 -27.21 25.82 8.23
CA GLU A 99 -27.09 24.51 8.89
C GLU A 99 -26.86 23.40 7.86
N GLU A 100 -27.57 23.41 6.73
CA GLU A 100 -27.36 22.46 5.64
C GLU A 100 -25.99 22.60 4.99
N LEU A 101 -25.53 23.84 4.75
CA LEU A 101 -24.20 24.09 4.20
C LEU A 101 -23.10 23.62 5.16
N ALA A 102 -23.28 23.80 6.47
CA ALA A 102 -22.35 23.28 7.46
C ALA A 102 -22.28 21.74 7.44
N LYS A 103 -23.45 21.06 7.35
CA LYS A 103 -23.52 19.59 7.22
C LYS A 103 -22.87 19.12 5.91
N ALA A 104 -23.12 19.82 4.81
CA ALA A 104 -22.52 19.50 3.52
C ALA A 104 -21.00 19.63 3.57
N ASN A 105 -20.47 20.71 4.15
CA ASN A 105 -19.02 20.89 4.31
C ASN A 105 -18.38 19.78 5.13
N GLU A 106 -19.02 19.34 6.21
CA GLU A 106 -18.52 18.21 7.00
C GLU A 106 -18.53 16.90 6.21
N GLN A 107 -19.62 16.64 5.46
CA GLN A 107 -19.70 15.49 4.58
C GLN A 107 -18.62 15.53 3.49
N TYR A 108 -18.36 16.71 2.90
CA TYR A 108 -17.30 16.89 1.90
C TYR A 108 -15.93 16.58 2.49
N ARG A 109 -15.65 17.03 3.73
CA ARG A 109 -14.39 16.73 4.41
C ARG A 109 -14.20 15.23 4.63
N ILE A 110 -15.19 14.55 5.20
CA ILE A 110 -15.17 13.09 5.42
C ILE A 110 -14.98 12.35 4.07
N THR A 111 -15.69 12.79 3.03
CA THR A 111 -15.59 12.19 1.69
C THR A 111 -14.19 12.36 1.11
N ASN A 112 -13.61 13.56 1.22
CA ASN A 112 -12.27 13.85 0.73
C ASN A 112 -11.20 13.02 1.46
N ASP A 113 -11.29 12.94 2.79
CA ASP A 113 -10.36 12.13 3.59
C ASP A 113 -10.48 10.64 3.23
N THR A 114 -11.70 10.14 3.02
CA THR A 114 -11.95 8.77 2.57
C THR A 114 -11.37 8.51 1.18
N MET A 115 -11.53 9.46 0.25
CA MET A 115 -11.02 9.35 -1.11
C MET A 115 -9.49 9.33 -1.15
N LEU A 116 -8.83 10.17 -0.36
CA LEU A 116 -7.37 10.17 -0.24
C LEU A 116 -6.85 8.82 0.29
N LYS A 117 -7.52 8.27 1.30
CA LYS A 117 -7.19 6.93 1.83
C LYS A 117 -7.38 5.85 0.77
N GLN A 118 -8.50 5.85 0.05
CA GLN A 118 -8.75 4.88 -1.03
C GLN A 118 -7.74 4.98 -2.17
N GLN A 119 -7.34 6.19 -2.56
CA GLN A 119 -6.29 6.39 -3.57
C GLN A 119 -4.97 5.80 -3.11
N PHE A 120 -4.57 6.07 -1.86
CA PHE A 120 -3.39 5.47 -1.26
C PHE A 120 -3.47 3.93 -1.27
N GLU A 121 -4.56 3.35 -0.76
CA GLU A 121 -4.74 1.90 -0.69
C GLU A 121 -4.74 1.27 -2.08
N THR A 122 -5.38 1.90 -3.06
CA THR A 122 -5.39 1.45 -4.45
C THR A 122 -3.98 1.43 -5.02
N THR A 123 -3.20 2.50 -4.85
CA THR A 123 -1.81 2.53 -5.30
C THR A 123 -0.96 1.48 -4.57
N PHE A 124 -1.10 1.35 -3.25
CA PHE A 124 -0.41 0.34 -2.45
C PHE A 124 -0.66 -1.09 -2.98
N PHE A 125 -1.92 -1.49 -3.13
CA PHE A 125 -2.26 -2.82 -3.61
C PHE A 125 -1.87 -3.03 -5.08
N ASN A 126 -1.91 -1.99 -5.91
CA ASN A 126 -1.38 -2.06 -7.27
C ASN A 126 0.13 -2.31 -7.29
N MET A 127 0.90 -1.67 -6.41
CA MET A 127 2.34 -1.93 -6.30
C MET A 127 2.63 -3.36 -5.83
N ILE A 128 1.84 -3.89 -4.88
CA ILE A 128 1.93 -5.32 -4.49
C ILE A 128 1.64 -6.23 -5.69
N ASN A 129 0.60 -5.93 -6.47
CA ASN A 129 0.27 -6.72 -7.65
C ASN A 129 1.37 -6.67 -8.72
N MET A 130 1.97 -5.50 -8.93
CA MET A 130 3.12 -5.35 -9.83
C MET A 130 4.32 -6.16 -9.34
N HIS A 131 4.63 -6.12 -8.04
CA HIS A 131 5.67 -6.94 -7.44
C HIS A 131 5.40 -8.44 -7.65
N ASN A 132 4.18 -8.91 -7.37
CA ASN A 132 3.80 -10.30 -7.59
C ASN A 132 3.89 -10.71 -9.06
N ASN A 133 3.56 -9.81 -9.99
CA ASN A 133 3.70 -10.07 -11.43
C ASN A 133 5.17 -10.15 -11.86
N LEU A 134 6.06 -9.34 -11.28
CA LEU A 134 7.50 -9.47 -11.49
C LEU A 134 8.00 -10.84 -11.00
N VAL A 135 7.54 -11.29 -9.84
CA VAL A 135 7.87 -12.62 -9.29
C VAL A 135 7.40 -13.74 -10.23
N LYS A 136 6.19 -13.65 -10.77
CA LYS A 136 5.68 -14.63 -11.75
C LYS A 136 6.46 -14.63 -13.07
N GLY A 137 7.06 -13.50 -13.42
CA GLY A 137 7.93 -13.38 -14.59
C GLY A 137 9.33 -13.95 -14.37
N LEU A 138 9.68 -14.39 -13.16
CA LEU A 138 10.97 -15.00 -12.87
C LEU A 138 11.09 -16.33 -13.61
N THR A 139 12.16 -16.48 -14.38
CA THR A 139 12.48 -17.71 -15.12
C THR A 139 13.84 -18.23 -14.67
N LEU A 140 13.97 -19.56 -14.65
CA LEU A 140 15.18 -20.25 -14.25
C LEU A 140 15.72 -20.98 -15.48
N TYR A 141 16.92 -20.62 -15.95
CA TYR A 141 17.49 -21.14 -17.21
C TYR A 141 16.54 -21.02 -18.43
N GLY A 142 15.65 -20.01 -18.44
CA GLY A 142 14.70 -19.79 -19.53
C GLY A 142 13.43 -20.66 -19.49
N THR A 143 13.24 -21.47 -18.45
CA THR A 143 11.96 -22.12 -18.18
C THR A 143 11.18 -21.34 -17.12
N THR A 144 9.87 -21.17 -17.36
CA THR A 144 8.95 -20.66 -16.35
C THR A 144 8.82 -21.71 -15.26
N VAL A 145 9.35 -21.39 -14.08
CA VAL A 145 9.11 -22.14 -12.85
C VAL A 145 7.77 -21.66 -12.27
N ASN A 146 7.05 -22.52 -11.57
CA ASN A 146 5.82 -22.12 -10.89
C ASN A 146 6.10 -20.99 -9.90
N ASP A 147 5.46 -19.84 -10.11
CA ASP A 147 5.40 -18.66 -9.23
C ASP A 147 6.59 -18.48 -8.27
N LYS A 148 6.46 -18.98 -7.04
CA LYS A 148 7.40 -18.74 -5.92
C LYS A 148 8.43 -19.85 -5.72
N ASP A 149 8.30 -20.96 -6.44
CA ASP A 149 9.25 -22.08 -6.36
C ASP A 149 10.63 -21.69 -6.94
N VAL A 150 10.69 -20.62 -7.73
CA VAL A 150 11.95 -20.04 -8.20
C VAL A 150 12.88 -19.69 -7.04
N PHE A 151 12.36 -19.17 -5.92
CA PHE A 151 13.18 -18.82 -4.75
C PHE A 151 13.69 -20.04 -4.01
N ILE A 152 12.97 -21.16 -4.06
CA ILE A 152 13.44 -22.46 -3.55
C ILE A 152 14.65 -22.89 -4.38
N ASN A 153 14.51 -22.89 -5.71
CA ASN A 153 15.59 -23.29 -6.60
C ASN A 153 16.81 -22.36 -6.52
N ILE A 154 16.62 -21.05 -6.34
CA ILE A 154 17.70 -20.09 -6.08
C ILE A 154 18.41 -20.46 -4.78
N TYR A 155 17.64 -20.66 -3.71
CA TYR A 155 18.19 -21.03 -2.41
C TYR A 155 18.99 -22.34 -2.49
N GLU A 156 18.43 -23.38 -3.09
CA GLU A 156 19.10 -24.67 -3.31
C GLU A 156 20.34 -24.52 -4.19
N ALA A 157 20.31 -23.65 -5.20
CA ALA A 157 21.48 -23.36 -6.01
C ALA A 157 22.59 -22.71 -5.17
N ILE A 158 22.28 -21.69 -4.36
CA ILE A 158 23.26 -21.05 -3.45
C ILE A 158 23.85 -22.09 -2.51
N GLU A 159 22.99 -22.91 -1.92
CA GLU A 159 23.39 -23.97 -1.00
C GLU A 159 24.34 -24.97 -1.66
N ASN A 160 24.00 -25.44 -2.86
CA ASN A 160 24.82 -26.38 -3.62
C ASN A 160 26.16 -25.77 -4.06
N TYR A 161 26.18 -24.52 -4.52
CA TYR A 161 27.42 -23.82 -4.88
C TYR A 161 28.32 -23.63 -3.66
N TYR A 162 27.76 -23.23 -2.52
CA TYR A 162 28.54 -23.12 -1.30
C TYR A 162 29.09 -24.47 -0.83
N LYS A 163 28.26 -25.52 -0.81
CA LYS A 163 28.69 -26.88 -0.42
C LYS A 163 29.84 -27.36 -1.32
N LYS A 164 29.72 -27.11 -2.62
CA LYS A 164 30.75 -27.41 -3.62
C LYS A 164 32.05 -26.69 -3.35
N GLU A 165 32.02 -25.36 -3.27
CA GLU A 165 33.24 -24.56 -3.09
C GLU A 165 33.90 -24.82 -1.73
N SER A 166 33.11 -25.02 -0.67
CA SER A 166 33.61 -25.39 0.66
C SER A 166 34.31 -26.75 0.66
N LEU A 167 33.72 -27.77 0.01
CA LEU A 167 34.35 -29.08 -0.13
C LEU A 167 35.65 -28.99 -0.93
N ILE A 168 35.63 -28.28 -2.07
CA ILE A 168 36.82 -28.08 -2.91
C ILE A 168 37.92 -27.38 -2.13
N SER A 169 37.59 -26.37 -1.31
CA SER A 169 38.57 -25.67 -0.46
C SER A 169 39.16 -26.59 0.61
N CYS A 170 38.33 -27.37 1.30
CA CYS A 170 38.79 -28.37 2.27
C CYS A 170 39.78 -29.34 1.62
N LEU A 171 39.41 -29.89 0.46
CA LEU A 171 40.25 -30.84 -0.27
C LEU A 171 41.52 -30.19 -0.82
N LYS A 172 41.49 -28.91 -1.25
CA LYS A 172 42.67 -28.12 -1.62
C LYS A 172 43.65 -28.04 -0.43
N LYS A 173 43.16 -27.63 0.75
CA LYS A 173 43.99 -27.52 1.96
C LYS A 173 44.63 -28.86 2.33
N MET A 174 43.89 -29.96 2.20
CA MET A 174 44.41 -31.31 2.38
C MET A 174 45.49 -31.66 1.33
N LEU A 175 45.26 -31.35 0.05
CA LEU A 175 46.21 -31.61 -1.03
C LEU A 175 47.55 -30.93 -0.79
N PHE A 176 47.55 -29.66 -0.38
CA PHE A 176 48.78 -28.93 -0.07
C PHE A 176 49.52 -29.49 1.15
N ARG A 177 48.77 -29.91 2.19
CA ARG A 177 49.35 -30.49 3.41
C ARG A 177 49.95 -31.88 3.17
N GLU A 178 49.38 -32.65 2.24
CA GLU A 178 49.73 -34.06 1.96
C GLU A 178 50.40 -34.24 0.60
N GLN A 179 51.12 -33.21 0.14
CA GLN A 179 51.83 -33.21 -1.14
C GLN A 179 52.83 -34.37 -1.30
N ASP A 180 53.35 -34.90 -0.18
CA ASP A 180 54.32 -35.99 -0.16
C ASP A 180 53.66 -37.38 -0.17
N SER A 181 52.34 -37.46 0.08
CA SER A 181 51.56 -38.71 0.18
C SER A 181 50.35 -38.75 -0.75
N LEU A 182 50.46 -38.15 -1.94
CA LEU A 182 49.35 -38.01 -2.91
C LEU A 182 48.64 -39.32 -3.30
N ALA A 183 49.35 -40.45 -3.27
CA ALA A 183 48.76 -41.75 -3.61
C ALA A 183 47.79 -42.24 -2.53
N GLU A 184 48.12 -42.03 -1.26
CA GLU A 184 47.28 -42.37 -0.11
C GLU A 184 46.05 -41.46 -0.08
N LEU A 185 46.25 -40.14 -0.21
CA LEU A 185 45.16 -39.17 -0.32
C LEU A 185 44.25 -39.46 -1.53
N GLY A 186 44.83 -39.85 -2.67
CA GLY A 186 44.07 -40.25 -3.84
C GLY A 186 43.21 -41.48 -3.61
N SER A 187 43.73 -42.48 -2.90
CA SER A 187 42.96 -43.68 -2.52
C SER A 187 41.78 -43.33 -1.62
N ASP A 188 42.02 -42.53 -0.57
CA ASP A 188 40.97 -42.07 0.35
C ASP A 188 39.90 -41.26 -0.39
N PHE A 189 40.32 -40.34 -1.25
CA PHE A 189 39.44 -39.50 -2.04
C PHE A 189 38.59 -40.30 -3.04
N ILE A 190 39.18 -41.23 -3.79
CA ILE A 190 38.44 -42.05 -4.76
C ILE A 190 37.43 -42.95 -4.04
N ASN A 191 37.81 -43.53 -2.91
CA ASN A 191 36.89 -44.33 -2.09
C ASN A 191 35.71 -43.49 -1.60
N PHE A 192 35.99 -42.29 -1.08
CA PHE A 192 34.97 -41.32 -0.70
C PHE A 192 34.06 -40.93 -1.87
N TYR A 193 34.64 -40.56 -3.01
CA TYR A 193 33.91 -40.19 -4.22
C TYR A 193 32.97 -41.29 -4.71
N ASN A 194 33.45 -42.54 -4.73
CA ASN A 194 32.65 -43.67 -5.16
C ASN A 194 31.48 -43.92 -4.22
N LYS A 195 31.71 -43.86 -2.91
CA LYS A 195 30.65 -44.03 -1.92
C LYS A 195 29.58 -42.94 -2.00
N VAL A 196 29.98 -41.70 -2.26
CA VAL A 196 29.04 -40.57 -2.43
C VAL A 196 28.21 -40.73 -3.70
N ASN A 197 28.81 -41.11 -4.83
CA ASN A 197 28.11 -41.13 -6.11
C ASN A 197 27.36 -42.44 -6.42
N TYR A 198 27.84 -43.56 -5.87
CA TYR A 198 27.36 -44.90 -6.22
C TYR A 198 26.96 -45.75 -5.00
N GLY A 199 27.08 -45.22 -3.78
CA GLY A 199 26.77 -45.96 -2.56
C GLY A 199 27.77 -47.09 -2.26
N THR A 200 27.29 -48.21 -1.72
CA THR A 200 28.14 -49.37 -1.39
C THR A 200 28.33 -50.35 -2.55
N SER A 201 27.87 -50.00 -3.75
CA SER A 201 27.99 -50.84 -4.94
C SER A 201 29.45 -50.87 -5.42
N GLU A 202 30.04 -52.06 -5.54
CA GLU A 202 31.33 -52.23 -6.21
C GLU A 202 31.17 -51.94 -7.71
N ILE A 203 31.51 -50.72 -8.10
CA ILE A 203 31.58 -50.28 -9.49
C ILE A 203 33.04 -49.90 -9.76
N ASP A 204 33.58 -50.35 -10.90
CA ASP A 204 34.86 -49.85 -11.42
C ASP A 204 34.74 -48.33 -11.60
N SER A 205 35.45 -47.56 -10.78
CA SER A 205 35.36 -46.11 -10.85
C SER A 205 35.89 -45.61 -12.18
N GLU A 206 35.20 -44.62 -12.75
CA GLU A 206 35.65 -43.91 -13.97
C GLU A 206 37.07 -43.33 -13.80
N TYR A 207 37.48 -43.10 -12.56
CA TYR A 207 38.74 -42.48 -12.20
C TYR A 207 39.56 -43.34 -11.26
N ASP A 208 40.86 -43.48 -11.54
CA ASP A 208 41.81 -44.21 -10.70
C ASP A 208 42.72 -43.26 -9.87
N VAL A 209 43.43 -43.84 -8.91
CA VAL A 209 44.39 -43.12 -8.05
C VAL A 209 45.50 -42.46 -8.89
N GLN A 210 45.93 -43.07 -10.00
CA GLN A 210 46.97 -42.50 -10.84
C GLN A 210 46.51 -41.23 -11.56
N THR A 211 45.26 -41.20 -12.01
CA THR A 211 44.61 -40.03 -12.62
C THR A 211 44.51 -38.91 -11.63
N PHE A 212 44.09 -39.21 -10.39
CA PHE A 212 44.09 -38.23 -9.30
C PHE A 212 45.50 -37.66 -9.07
N VAL A 213 46.51 -38.51 -8.87
CA VAL A 213 47.91 -38.09 -8.61
C VAL A 213 48.45 -37.23 -9.77
N ARG A 214 48.16 -37.60 -11.01
CA ARG A 214 48.59 -36.84 -12.20
C ARG A 214 47.98 -35.44 -12.23
N LEU A 215 46.67 -35.34 -12.00
CA LEU A 215 45.98 -34.05 -11.97
C LEU A 215 46.44 -33.20 -10.78
N ALA A 216 46.62 -33.82 -9.61
CA ALA A 216 47.10 -33.18 -8.38
C ALA A 216 48.49 -32.58 -8.57
N LYS A 217 49.44 -33.36 -9.11
CA LYS A 217 50.80 -32.89 -9.43
C LYS A 217 50.78 -31.75 -10.44
N LYS A 218 49.91 -31.81 -11.46
CA LYS A 218 49.75 -30.73 -12.43
C LYS A 218 49.30 -29.43 -11.74
N HIS A 219 48.34 -29.52 -10.83
CA HIS A 219 47.86 -28.36 -10.08
C HIS A 219 48.95 -27.79 -9.14
N LEU A 220 49.60 -28.64 -8.34
CA LEU A 220 50.67 -28.23 -7.41
C LEU A 220 51.87 -27.59 -8.14
N ASN A 221 52.23 -28.11 -9.32
CA ASN A 221 53.31 -27.57 -10.13
C ASN A 221 52.92 -26.29 -10.88
N GLY A 222 51.68 -26.17 -11.36
CA GLY A 222 51.17 -24.95 -11.99
C GLY A 222 51.09 -23.76 -11.01
N SER A 223 50.71 -24.03 -9.76
CA SER A 223 50.62 -23.05 -8.66
C SER A 223 51.97 -22.47 -8.21
N ARG A 224 53.10 -23.09 -8.61
CA ARG A 224 54.45 -22.57 -8.33
C ARG A 224 54.87 -21.42 -9.25
N ASN A 225 54.31 -21.31 -10.45
CA ASN A 225 54.80 -20.38 -11.49
C ASN A 225 53.95 -19.12 -11.69
N ASP A 226 52.69 -19.08 -11.23
CA ASP A 226 51.81 -17.91 -11.37
C ASP A 226 51.12 -17.58 -10.04
N GLU A 227 51.43 -16.42 -9.48
CA GLU A 227 50.87 -15.90 -8.23
C GLU A 227 49.35 -15.61 -8.37
N ILE A 228 48.90 -15.27 -9.58
CA ILE A 228 47.50 -15.01 -9.94
C ILE A 228 46.64 -16.29 -9.90
N MET A 229 47.24 -17.46 -10.14
CA MET A 229 46.56 -18.77 -10.09
C MET A 229 46.46 -19.34 -8.66
N ARG A 230 47.08 -18.71 -7.66
CA ARG A 230 46.90 -19.06 -6.25
C ARG A 230 45.55 -18.56 -5.70
N GLU A 231 45.10 -17.40 -6.16
CA GLU A 231 43.82 -16.80 -5.73
C GLU A 231 42.63 -17.20 -6.62
N LYS A 232 42.83 -17.47 -7.92
CA LYS A 232 41.75 -17.92 -8.81
C LYS A 232 41.82 -19.42 -9.06
N GLY A 233 40.90 -20.13 -8.40
CA GLY A 233 40.95 -21.57 -8.18
C GLY A 233 40.68 -22.48 -9.39
N ASP A 234 41.62 -22.63 -10.31
CA ASP A 234 41.56 -23.71 -11.31
C ASP A 234 42.14 -25.02 -10.77
N MET A 235 41.35 -25.70 -9.95
CA MET A 235 41.56 -27.10 -9.54
C MET A 235 40.81 -28.04 -10.47
N ALA A 236 41.34 -28.26 -11.67
CA ALA A 236 40.75 -29.22 -12.61
C ALA A 236 40.57 -30.61 -12.00
N VAL A 237 41.39 -31.01 -11.01
CA VAL A 237 41.22 -32.25 -10.23
C VAL A 237 39.78 -32.36 -9.73
N PHE A 238 39.38 -31.53 -8.78
CA PHE A 238 38.08 -31.65 -8.11
C PHE A 238 36.89 -31.21 -8.97
N TYR A 239 37.11 -30.40 -10.01
CA TYR A 239 36.05 -30.10 -10.98
C TYR A 239 35.78 -31.23 -11.97
N VAL A 240 36.79 -32.06 -12.29
CA VAL A 240 36.59 -33.29 -13.09
C VAL A 240 35.77 -34.32 -12.31
N PHE A 241 35.97 -34.41 -11.00
CA PHE A 241 35.19 -35.28 -10.12
C PHE A 241 33.83 -34.63 -9.78
N LYS A 242 32.80 -34.93 -10.57
CA LYS A 242 31.43 -34.46 -10.30
C LYS A 242 30.83 -35.20 -9.10
N PHE A 243 30.56 -34.48 -8.02
CA PHE A 243 29.85 -35.02 -6.85
C PHE A 243 28.34 -34.87 -6.99
N ASN A 244 27.60 -35.92 -6.64
CA ASN A 244 26.20 -35.82 -6.26
C ASN A 244 26.11 -35.21 -4.85
N TYR A 245 25.80 -33.91 -4.79
CA TYR A 245 25.78 -33.16 -3.53
C TYR A 245 24.64 -33.55 -2.57
N GLU A 246 23.53 -34.05 -3.11
CA GLU A 246 22.42 -34.55 -2.29
C GLU A 246 22.84 -35.83 -1.54
N GLU A 247 23.53 -36.73 -2.24
CA GLU A 247 24.08 -37.94 -1.62
C GLU A 247 25.28 -37.61 -0.71
N LEU A 248 26.06 -36.58 -1.01
CA LEU A 248 27.17 -36.15 -0.15
C LEU A 248 26.68 -35.82 1.27
N GLU A 249 25.62 -35.03 1.39
CA GLU A 249 25.08 -34.64 2.70
C GLU A 249 24.55 -35.86 3.48
N ASN A 250 23.78 -36.71 2.80
CA ASN A 250 23.31 -37.97 3.35
C ASN A 250 24.47 -38.86 3.82
N TYR A 251 25.55 -38.91 3.05
CA TYR A 251 26.74 -39.69 3.35
C TYR A 251 27.51 -39.12 4.55
N LEU A 252 27.70 -37.80 4.61
CA LEU A 252 28.34 -37.11 5.73
C LEU A 252 27.58 -37.36 7.05
N ILE A 253 26.24 -37.39 7.02
CA ILE A 253 25.41 -37.68 8.20
C ILE A 253 25.50 -39.16 8.59
N ARG A 254 25.38 -40.08 7.63
CA ARG A 254 25.34 -41.53 7.90
C ARG A 254 26.68 -42.12 8.33
N PHE A 255 27.80 -41.59 7.83
CA PHE A 255 29.13 -42.18 7.99
C PHE A 255 30.11 -41.32 8.80
N ASN A 256 29.64 -40.78 9.93
CA ASN A 256 30.45 -40.01 10.89
C ASN A 256 31.59 -40.82 11.58
N ASN A 257 31.72 -42.12 11.28
CA ASN A 257 32.79 -42.97 11.80
C ASN A 257 33.93 -43.22 10.79
N ASP A 258 33.82 -42.73 9.55
CA ASP A 258 34.90 -42.84 8.56
C ASP A 258 36.00 -41.80 8.88
N ASN A 259 37.27 -42.22 8.88
CA ASN A 259 38.39 -41.35 9.25
C ASN A 259 38.56 -40.18 8.27
N PHE A 260 38.33 -40.40 6.98
CA PHE A 260 38.42 -39.37 5.97
C PHE A 260 37.25 -38.38 6.10
N ILE A 261 36.05 -38.88 6.40
CA ILE A 261 34.87 -38.04 6.68
C ILE A 261 35.07 -37.19 7.93
N ASN A 262 35.54 -37.78 9.02
CA ASN A 262 35.87 -37.06 10.25
C ASN A 262 36.90 -35.95 9.99
N ARG A 263 37.88 -36.20 9.10
CA ARG A 263 38.87 -35.20 8.70
C ARG A 263 38.23 -34.08 7.87
N ILE A 264 37.38 -34.41 6.90
CA ILE A 264 36.62 -33.42 6.10
C ILE A 264 35.72 -32.59 7.00
N GLN A 265 34.93 -33.21 7.88
CA GLN A 265 33.99 -32.54 8.78
C GLN A 265 34.70 -31.64 9.80
N LYS A 266 35.83 -32.07 10.37
CA LYS A 266 36.65 -31.20 11.25
C LYS A 266 37.24 -30.00 10.53
N GLN A 267 37.45 -30.10 9.21
CA GLN A 267 38.03 -29.05 8.38
C GLN A 267 37.00 -28.31 7.53
N PHE A 268 35.72 -28.68 7.64
CA PHE A 268 34.58 -28.00 7.03
C PHE A 268 34.40 -26.66 7.72
N LEU A 269 35.15 -25.67 7.28
CA LEU A 269 35.07 -24.32 7.79
C LEU A 269 33.81 -23.65 7.23
N ASN A 270 33.07 -23.00 8.11
CA ASN A 270 31.96 -22.11 7.79
C ASN A 270 32.51 -20.81 7.18
N ASP A 271 33.18 -20.91 6.03
CA ASP A 271 33.99 -19.84 5.46
C ASP A 271 33.09 -18.79 4.80
N GLU A 272 33.18 -17.55 5.29
CA GLU A 272 32.35 -16.44 4.83
C GLU A 272 32.66 -16.06 3.37
N GLU A 273 33.89 -16.29 2.90
CA GLU A 273 34.27 -15.98 1.52
C GLU A 273 33.53 -16.86 0.51
N TYR A 274 33.36 -18.16 0.80
CA TYR A 274 32.65 -19.07 -0.09
C TYR A 274 31.14 -18.83 -0.10
N LYS A 275 30.60 -18.35 1.02
CA LYS A 275 29.20 -17.91 1.13
C LYS A 275 28.92 -16.77 0.17
N VAL A 276 29.75 -15.75 0.22
CA VAL A 276 29.70 -14.58 -0.67
C VAL A 276 29.83 -15.01 -2.13
N ASN A 277 30.84 -15.83 -2.44
CA ASN A 277 31.07 -16.31 -3.81
C ASN A 277 29.90 -17.14 -4.36
N ALA A 278 29.29 -18.01 -3.54
CA ALA A 278 28.14 -18.80 -3.96
C ALA A 278 26.96 -17.91 -4.37
N ILE A 279 26.72 -16.82 -3.63
CA ILE A 279 25.65 -15.88 -3.97
C ILE A 279 25.97 -15.14 -5.26
N TYR A 280 27.19 -14.62 -5.44
CA TYR A 280 27.59 -13.96 -6.69
C TYR A 280 27.51 -14.87 -7.92
N ILE A 281 27.91 -16.14 -7.78
CA ILE A 281 27.83 -17.12 -8.87
C ILE A 281 26.38 -17.41 -9.24
N VAL A 282 25.50 -17.54 -8.24
CA VAL A 282 24.07 -17.73 -8.48
C VAL A 282 23.47 -16.49 -9.14
N ASP A 283 23.74 -15.29 -8.62
CA ASP A 283 23.26 -14.04 -9.20
C ASP A 283 23.70 -13.89 -10.68
N TYR A 284 24.96 -14.22 -10.99
CA TYR A 284 25.47 -14.21 -12.36
C TYR A 284 24.81 -15.26 -13.28
N ASN A 285 24.58 -16.48 -12.77
CA ASN A 285 24.05 -17.59 -13.56
C ASN A 285 22.54 -17.51 -13.78
N PHE A 286 21.81 -16.97 -12.81
CA PHE A 286 20.39 -16.70 -12.91
C PHE A 286 20.26 -15.41 -13.73
N LYS A 287 20.14 -15.58 -15.06
CA LYS A 287 19.98 -14.51 -16.06
C LYS A 287 18.69 -13.68 -15.86
N PHE A 288 18.53 -13.04 -14.71
CA PHE A 288 17.43 -12.16 -14.37
C PHE A 288 17.94 -11.02 -13.48
N PRO A 289 17.45 -9.78 -13.64
CA PRO A 289 17.82 -8.68 -12.76
C PRO A 289 17.09 -8.82 -11.43
N PHE A 290 17.67 -9.57 -10.48
CA PHE A 290 17.29 -9.50 -9.06
C PHE A 290 17.12 -8.06 -8.62
N HIS A 291 17.97 -7.17 -9.16
CA HIS A 291 17.82 -5.72 -9.09
C HIS A 291 16.36 -5.25 -9.26
N HIS A 292 15.61 -5.62 -10.29
CA HIS A 292 14.22 -5.15 -10.46
C HIS A 292 13.24 -5.71 -9.41
N TYR A 293 13.42 -6.96 -8.97
CA TYR A 293 12.64 -7.52 -7.87
C TYR A 293 12.86 -6.71 -6.59
N PHE A 294 14.12 -6.48 -6.29
CA PHE A 294 14.62 -5.75 -5.15
C PHE A 294 14.19 -4.27 -5.15
N GLU A 295 14.31 -3.58 -6.29
CA GLU A 295 13.80 -2.22 -6.52
C GLU A 295 12.28 -2.12 -6.30
N SER A 296 11.53 -3.15 -6.70
CA SER A 296 10.07 -3.14 -6.47
C SER A 296 9.72 -3.23 -4.98
N ILE A 297 10.54 -3.92 -4.17
CA ILE A 297 10.38 -3.95 -2.72
C ILE A 297 10.71 -2.59 -2.11
N ILE A 298 11.84 -2.00 -2.50
CA ILE A 298 12.25 -0.66 -2.06
C ILE A 298 11.17 0.36 -2.41
N SER A 299 10.65 0.32 -3.63
CA SER A 299 9.59 1.24 -4.08
C SER A 299 8.35 1.18 -3.19
N VAL A 300 7.91 -0.02 -2.77
CA VAL A 300 6.78 -0.17 -1.86
C VAL A 300 7.13 0.38 -0.47
N ILE A 301 8.33 0.10 0.03
CA ILE A 301 8.81 0.61 1.31
C ILE A 301 8.83 2.15 1.30
N ASP A 302 9.43 2.76 0.27
CA ASP A 302 9.53 4.21 0.13
C ASP A 302 8.16 4.86 0.01
N PHE A 303 7.23 4.25 -0.73
CA PHE A 303 5.85 4.70 -0.81
C PHE A 303 5.16 4.72 0.56
N LEU A 304 5.36 3.68 1.37
CA LEU A 304 4.84 3.62 2.74
C LEU A 304 5.52 4.64 3.66
N GLU A 305 6.85 4.75 3.59
CA GLU A 305 7.62 5.70 4.40
C GLU A 305 7.22 7.14 4.11
N GLY A 306 7.14 7.52 2.84
CA GLY A 306 6.77 8.87 2.37
C GLY A 306 5.30 9.23 2.55
N SER A 307 4.44 8.29 2.97
CA SER A 307 3.02 8.55 3.21
C SER A 307 2.76 9.32 4.53
N ASN A 308 1.73 10.17 4.52
CA ASN A 308 1.24 10.90 5.71
C ASN A 308 0.39 10.04 6.66
N ILE A 309 0.51 8.71 6.59
CA ILE A 309 -0.26 7.77 7.40
C ILE A 309 0.33 7.70 8.81
N ASN A 310 -0.55 7.52 9.81
CA ASN A 310 -0.14 7.36 11.20
C ASN A 310 0.76 6.11 11.38
N GLY A 311 1.55 6.09 12.47
CA GLY A 311 2.55 5.04 12.69
C GLY A 311 1.97 3.62 12.79
N ASP A 312 0.85 3.46 13.49
CA ASP A 312 0.23 2.14 13.72
C ASP A 312 -0.40 1.57 12.45
N GLU A 313 -1.06 2.41 11.67
CA GLU A 313 -1.64 2.04 10.37
C GLU A 313 -0.55 1.78 9.33
N LYS A 314 0.54 2.55 9.37
CA LYS A 314 1.73 2.28 8.56
C LYS A 314 2.35 0.92 8.90
N ASP A 315 2.43 0.55 10.20
CA ASP A 315 2.86 -0.80 10.62
C ASP A 315 1.98 -1.91 10.05
N ASN A 316 0.66 -1.68 9.99
CA ASN A 316 -0.27 -2.65 9.38
C ASN A 316 -0.01 -2.84 7.89
N TYR A 317 0.22 -1.77 7.12
CA TYR A 317 0.56 -1.90 5.70
C TYR A 317 1.90 -2.59 5.47
N PHE A 318 2.93 -2.29 6.26
CA PHE A 318 4.18 -3.04 6.20
C PHE A 318 3.97 -4.53 6.51
N ARG A 319 3.17 -4.85 7.53
CA ARG A 319 2.84 -6.24 7.86
C ARG A 319 2.11 -6.95 6.72
N ILE A 320 1.15 -6.28 6.08
CA ILE A 320 0.46 -6.81 4.90
C ILE A 320 1.48 -7.09 3.79
N PHE A 321 2.32 -6.11 3.46
CA PHE A 321 3.32 -6.25 2.41
C PHE A 321 4.29 -7.40 2.68
N PHE A 322 4.98 -7.40 3.83
CA PHE A 322 5.95 -8.46 4.18
C PHE A 322 5.30 -9.84 4.39
N SER A 323 4.00 -9.92 4.68
CA SER A 323 3.27 -11.20 4.72
C SER A 323 3.05 -11.83 3.35
N ASN A 324 3.17 -11.05 2.27
CA ASN A 324 3.11 -11.58 0.91
C ASN A 324 4.42 -12.26 0.50
N LEU A 325 5.54 -12.03 1.19
CA LEU A 325 6.81 -12.68 0.89
C LEU A 325 6.90 -14.06 1.54
N THR A 326 7.32 -15.06 0.79
CA THR A 326 7.58 -16.41 1.32
C THR A 326 8.80 -16.43 2.24
N THR A 327 8.91 -17.49 3.05
CA THR A 327 10.10 -17.72 3.87
C THR A 327 11.37 -17.75 3.02
N TYR A 328 11.37 -18.39 1.85
CA TYR A 328 12.52 -18.43 0.93
C TYR A 328 12.86 -17.05 0.34
N GLU A 329 11.87 -16.28 -0.11
CA GLU A 329 12.09 -14.89 -0.57
C GLU A 329 12.79 -14.06 0.50
N LYS A 330 12.27 -14.14 1.72
CA LYS A 330 12.84 -13.44 2.86
C LYS A 330 14.25 -13.93 3.21
N THR A 331 14.54 -15.23 3.08
CA THR A 331 15.91 -15.77 3.21
C THR A 331 16.84 -15.15 2.18
N ILE A 332 16.43 -15.09 0.91
CA ILE A 332 17.21 -14.51 -0.18
C ILE A 332 17.47 -13.02 0.08
N ILE A 333 16.45 -12.25 0.47
CA ILE A 333 16.60 -10.84 0.85
C ILE A 333 17.65 -10.68 1.95
N ASN A 334 17.59 -11.50 3.00
CA ASN A 334 18.53 -11.44 4.11
C ASN A 334 19.97 -11.80 3.67
N LEU A 335 20.14 -12.83 2.84
CA LEU A 335 21.45 -13.20 2.31
C LEU A 335 22.04 -12.06 1.47
N TYR A 336 21.28 -11.50 0.54
CA TYR A 336 21.75 -10.42 -0.33
C TYR A 336 22.06 -9.15 0.46
N THR A 337 21.28 -8.87 1.51
CA THR A 337 21.52 -7.76 2.45
C THR A 337 22.82 -7.95 3.22
N LYS A 338 23.01 -9.12 3.85
CA LYS A 338 24.18 -9.40 4.70
C LYS A 338 25.49 -9.35 3.91
N TYR A 339 25.50 -9.91 2.70
CA TYR A 339 26.70 -10.01 1.88
C TYR A 339 26.87 -8.85 0.89
N LYS A 340 26.03 -7.81 1.01
CA LYS A 340 26.12 -6.55 0.26
C LYS A 340 26.23 -6.76 -1.26
N VAL A 341 25.48 -7.74 -1.76
CA VAL A 341 25.49 -8.10 -3.18
C VAL A 341 24.85 -7.00 -4.02
N VAL A 342 23.95 -6.22 -3.42
CA VAL A 342 23.34 -5.03 -4.04
C VAL A 342 23.65 -3.82 -3.17
N GLU A 343 24.22 -2.77 -3.77
CA GLU A 343 24.55 -1.52 -3.09
C GLU A 343 23.28 -0.87 -2.50
N ASP A 344 23.40 -0.23 -1.33
CA ASP A 344 22.33 0.49 -0.63
C ASP A 344 21.14 -0.34 -0.09
N PHE A 345 21.05 -1.65 -0.39
CA PHE A 345 19.99 -2.53 0.10
C PHE A 345 19.98 -2.72 1.62
N GLU A 346 21.16 -2.71 2.22
CA GLU A 346 21.34 -2.92 3.66
C GLU A 346 20.59 -1.88 4.52
N VAL A 347 20.54 -0.63 4.05
CA VAL A 347 19.90 0.48 4.77
C VAL A 347 18.39 0.24 4.93
N TYR A 348 17.76 -0.29 3.89
CA TYR A 348 16.31 -0.53 3.88
C TYR A 348 15.97 -1.73 4.76
N PHE A 349 16.61 -2.88 4.57
CA PHE A 349 16.16 -4.11 5.21
C PHE A 349 16.56 -4.24 6.69
N ASN A 350 17.66 -3.62 7.11
CA ASN A 350 18.03 -3.59 8.54
C ASN A 350 16.95 -2.96 9.41
N LYS A 351 16.29 -1.90 8.92
CA LYS A 351 15.18 -1.23 9.61
C LYS A 351 13.93 -2.12 9.73
N TYR A 352 13.72 -2.99 8.76
CA TYR A 352 12.52 -3.82 8.63
C TYR A 352 12.69 -5.27 9.07
N ASN A 353 13.87 -5.64 9.60
CA ASN A 353 14.21 -6.99 10.04
C ASN A 353 13.19 -7.58 11.04
N ARG A 354 12.48 -6.74 11.80
CA ARG A 354 11.40 -7.18 12.71
C ARG A 354 10.28 -7.99 12.03
N TYR A 355 10.02 -7.76 10.75
CA TYR A 355 9.00 -8.49 9.99
C TYR A 355 9.48 -9.87 9.50
N PHE A 356 10.76 -10.17 9.70
CA PHE A 356 11.43 -11.43 9.35
C PHE A 356 11.60 -12.33 10.59
N GLU A 357 11.26 -11.87 11.80
CA GLU A 357 11.59 -12.61 13.05
C GLU A 357 10.96 -13.99 13.17
N LYS A 358 9.73 -14.19 12.67
CA LYS A 358 9.06 -15.50 12.73
C LYS A 358 9.79 -16.57 11.90
N ASP A 359 10.51 -16.11 10.88
CA ASP A 359 11.27 -16.95 9.97
C ASP A 359 12.72 -17.17 10.47
N LYS A 360 13.15 -16.50 11.56
CA LYS A 360 14.49 -16.70 12.18
C LYS A 360 14.80 -18.15 12.50
N LYS A 361 13.81 -18.93 12.94
CA LYS A 361 14.02 -20.36 13.20
C LYS A 361 14.39 -21.13 11.93
N PHE A 362 13.79 -20.76 10.79
CA PHE A 362 14.16 -21.32 9.49
C PHE A 362 15.56 -20.84 9.11
N TYR A 363 15.85 -19.54 9.18
CA TYR A 363 17.19 -19.00 8.87
C TYR A 363 18.30 -19.66 9.70
N ASN A 364 18.10 -19.83 11.00
CA ASN A 364 19.07 -20.47 11.90
C ASN A 364 19.24 -21.97 11.64
N SER A 365 18.30 -22.60 10.93
CA SER A 365 18.38 -24.00 10.49
C SER A 365 18.90 -24.18 9.07
N THR A 366 19.01 -23.09 8.30
CA THR A 366 19.64 -23.12 6.96
C THR A 366 21.16 -23.16 7.08
N LEU A 367 21.85 -23.34 5.94
CA LEU A 367 23.31 -23.36 5.83
C LEU A 367 24.03 -22.09 6.36
N TYR A 368 23.26 -21.08 6.77
CA TYR A 368 23.68 -19.81 7.33
C TYR A 368 23.12 -19.63 8.75
N PRO A 369 23.57 -20.42 9.74
CA PRO A 369 22.99 -20.41 11.09
C PRO A 369 23.23 -19.09 11.87
N ASP A 370 24.12 -18.22 11.37
CA ASP A 370 24.46 -16.91 11.93
C ASP A 370 23.65 -15.75 11.29
N LEU A 371 22.40 -16.00 10.88
CA LEU A 371 21.46 -15.01 10.31
C LEU A 371 20.60 -14.32 11.38
#